data_AF-A0AAN7Z0C4-F1
#
_entry.id   AF-A0AAN7Z0C4-F1
#
_cell.length_a   1.000
_cell.length_b   1.000
_cell.length_c   1.000
_cell.angle_alpha   90.00
_cell.angle_beta   90.00
_cell.angle_gamma   90.00
#
_symmetry.space_group_name_H-M   'P 1'
#
loop_
_entity.id
_entity.type
_entity.pdbx_description
1 polymer ?
#
loop_
_entity_poly.entity_id
_entity_poly.type
_entity_poly.pdbx_seq_one_letter_code
_entity_poly.pdbx_strand_id
1 'polypeptide(L)'
;MHITTLPATLLSLLLSSAWMASAISDRSACVRENASILVQAAACGNQDSVLQECFLSVPDIVTMEYLQSCFVESGCTIAEATSEATTIIQSCDASVSVPDLRRRDATPGTQTSPTPTPTPSPTNDASKNTSSGSITTSGIVIAVILALAAVIVVAVVLFYYLRERKARALARAQAEEDKRKQDEADAEAARRTYAQEQVKRERERRQQREALEWAQRRGGPRYHENPFDDRSAARVN
;
A
#
# COMPACT_ATOMS: atom_id res chain seq x y z
N MET A 1 19.53 -4.27 44.50
CA MET A 1 20.05 -3.82 43.20
C MET A 1 19.15 -4.38 42.11
N HIS A 2 18.22 -3.59 41.59
CA HIS A 2 17.30 -4.01 40.53
C HIS A 2 17.80 -3.46 39.19
N ILE A 3 18.12 -4.36 38.26
CA ILE A 3 18.51 -4.04 36.88
C ILE A 3 17.20 -4.01 36.07
N THR A 4 16.74 -2.82 35.71
CA THR A 4 15.58 -2.64 34.84
C THR A 4 15.97 -2.95 33.40
N THR A 5 15.49 -4.09 32.90
CA THR A 5 15.61 -4.50 31.50
C THR A 5 14.71 -3.63 30.62
N LEU A 6 15.32 -2.74 29.84
CA LEU A 6 14.62 -1.96 28.83
C LEU A 6 14.20 -2.86 27.65
N PRO A 7 12.96 -2.76 27.14
CA PRO A 7 12.47 -3.59 26.05
C PRO A 7 13.19 -3.27 24.73
N ALA A 8 13.72 -4.30 24.08
CA ALA A 8 14.46 -4.23 22.82
C ALA A 8 13.66 -3.69 21.61
N THR A 9 12.36 -3.42 21.79
CA THR A 9 11.48 -2.86 20.76
C THR A 9 11.70 -1.37 20.52
N LEU A 10 12.23 -0.62 21.49
CA LEU A 10 12.50 0.82 21.30
C LEU A 10 13.75 1.09 20.46
N LEU A 11 14.71 0.16 20.43
CA LEU A 11 15.96 0.34 19.67
C LEU A 11 15.73 0.24 18.14
N SER A 12 14.75 -0.55 17.70
CA SER A 12 14.43 -0.72 16.27
C SER A 12 13.74 0.50 15.65
N LEU A 13 12.99 1.28 16.44
CA LEU A 13 12.40 2.54 15.96
C LEU A 13 13.46 3.65 15.78
N LEU A 14 14.53 3.65 16.58
CA LEU A 14 15.59 4.66 16.50
C LEU A 14 16.55 4.45 15.31
N LEU A 15 16.67 3.24 14.76
CA LEU A 15 17.58 2.96 13.64
C LEU A 15 16.96 3.12 12.24
N SER A 16 15.63 3.31 12.15
CA SER A 16 14.92 3.45 10.87
C SER A 16 14.87 4.90 10.34
N SER A 17 15.33 5.89 11.11
CA SER A 17 15.30 7.31 10.74
C SER A 17 16.54 7.81 9.99
N ALA A 18 17.57 6.99 9.81
CA ALA A 18 18.86 7.46 9.30
C ALA A 18 18.95 7.60 7.76
N TRP A 19 17.94 7.20 6.98
CA TRP A 19 17.99 7.23 5.51
C TRP A 19 17.14 8.31 4.84
N MET A 20 16.48 9.19 5.61
CA MET A 20 15.63 10.26 5.04
C MET A 20 16.24 11.67 5.11
N ALA A 21 17.48 11.84 5.57
CA ALA A 21 18.02 13.17 5.84
C ALA A 21 18.22 14.08 4.61
N SER A 22 18.21 13.53 3.38
CA SER A 22 18.41 14.31 2.15
C SER A 22 17.15 14.62 1.34
N ALA A 23 16.00 14.02 1.65
CA ALA A 23 14.75 14.24 0.89
C ALA A 23 13.75 15.16 1.59
N ILE A 24 13.99 15.51 2.86
CA ILE A 24 13.04 16.27 3.68
C ILE A 24 12.98 17.74 3.25
N SER A 25 14.09 18.31 2.78
CA SER A 25 14.14 19.71 2.34
C SER A 25 13.34 19.95 1.06
N ASP A 26 13.28 18.96 0.14
CA ASP A 26 12.63 19.12 -1.16
C ASP A 26 11.10 19.07 -1.06
N ARG A 27 10.57 18.42 -0.02
CA ARG A 27 9.12 18.34 0.21
C ARG A 27 8.49 19.69 0.47
N SER A 28 9.16 20.58 1.21
CA SER A 28 8.60 21.91 1.53
C SER A 28 8.58 22.83 0.30
N ALA A 29 9.56 22.69 -0.59
CA ALA A 29 9.57 23.37 -1.88
C ALA A 29 8.42 22.84 -2.77
N CYS A 30 8.27 21.53 -2.87
CA CYS A 30 7.18 20.89 -3.63
C CYS A 30 5.80 21.37 -3.17
N VAL A 31 5.54 21.36 -1.85
CA VAL A 31 4.24 21.78 -1.30
C VAL A 31 3.98 23.27 -1.57
N ARG A 32 4.98 24.14 -1.41
CA ARG A 32 4.84 25.59 -1.65
C ARG A 32 4.62 25.91 -3.13
N GLU A 33 5.35 25.27 -4.03
CA GLU A 33 5.23 25.50 -5.49
C GLU A 33 3.89 24.98 -6.05
N ASN A 34 3.40 23.87 -5.51
CA ASN A 34 2.15 23.25 -5.97
C ASN A 34 0.93 23.61 -5.12
N ALA A 35 1.02 24.57 -4.19
CA ALA A 35 -0.02 24.87 -3.21
C ALA A 35 -1.41 25.06 -3.84
N SER A 36 -1.51 25.79 -4.96
CA SER A 36 -2.79 26.01 -5.65
C SER A 36 -3.38 24.74 -6.28
N ILE A 37 -2.53 23.86 -6.82
CA ILE A 37 -2.94 22.58 -7.41
C ILE A 37 -3.39 21.62 -6.30
N LEU A 38 -2.64 21.59 -5.20
CA LEU A 38 -2.93 20.73 -4.05
C LEU A 38 -4.25 21.12 -3.37
N VAL A 39 -4.55 22.43 -3.27
CA VAL A 39 -5.84 22.92 -2.74
C VAL A 39 -7.00 22.51 -3.65
N GLN A 40 -6.84 22.60 -4.98
CA GLN A 40 -7.88 22.18 -5.92
C GLN A 40 -8.09 20.66 -5.97
N ALA A 41 -7.04 19.89 -5.64
CA ALA A 41 -7.10 18.43 -5.61
C ALA A 41 -7.64 17.87 -4.30
N ALA A 42 -7.64 18.66 -3.21
CA ALA A 42 -8.13 18.22 -1.92
C ALA A 42 -9.63 17.93 -1.95
N ALA A 43 -10.04 16.77 -1.43
CA ALA A 43 -11.45 16.38 -1.38
C ALA A 43 -12.21 17.07 -0.22
N CYS A 44 -11.51 17.71 0.71
CA CYS A 44 -12.08 18.35 1.89
C CYS A 44 -11.47 19.75 2.12
N GLY A 45 -12.24 20.60 2.81
CA GLY A 45 -11.88 21.98 3.10
C GLY A 45 -12.96 22.93 2.57
N ASN A 46 -13.45 23.83 3.43
CA ASN A 46 -14.50 24.79 3.05
C ASN A 46 -13.93 26.13 2.59
N GLN A 47 -12.62 26.34 2.77
CA GLN A 47 -11.95 27.63 2.56
C GLN A 47 -10.61 27.42 1.87
N ASP A 48 -10.65 27.37 0.53
CA ASP A 48 -9.47 27.24 -0.32
C ASP A 48 -8.37 28.26 0.02
N SER A 49 -8.77 29.49 0.40
CA SER A 49 -7.85 30.55 0.80
C SER A 49 -7.05 30.23 2.06
N VAL A 50 -7.66 29.61 3.07
CA VAL A 50 -6.99 29.28 4.34
C VAL A 50 -6.02 28.12 4.13
N LEU A 51 -6.44 27.11 3.38
CA LEU A 51 -5.59 25.96 3.07
C LEU A 51 -4.39 26.38 2.20
N GLN A 52 -4.60 27.27 1.23
CA GLN A 52 -3.54 27.84 0.41
C GLN A 52 -2.54 28.64 1.23
N GLU A 53 -3.01 29.52 2.12
CA GLU A 53 -2.14 30.30 3.01
C GLU A 53 -1.35 29.37 3.94
N CYS A 54 -1.98 28.32 4.47
CA CYS A 54 -1.30 27.32 5.29
C CYS A 54 -0.17 26.64 4.52
N PHE A 55 -0.41 26.20 3.27
CA PHE A 55 0.63 25.59 2.42
C PHE A 55 1.77 26.53 2.05
N LEU A 56 1.49 27.83 1.85
CA LEU A 56 2.52 28.84 1.63
C LEU A 56 3.37 29.09 2.89
N SER A 57 2.79 28.91 4.08
CA SER A 57 3.45 29.09 5.37
C SER A 57 4.20 27.86 5.91
N VAL A 58 4.22 26.77 5.14
CA VAL A 58 4.83 25.49 5.56
C VAL A 58 6.33 25.69 5.91
N PRO A 59 6.78 25.18 7.07
CA PRO A 59 8.19 25.25 7.45
C PRO A 59 9.08 24.43 6.50
N ASP A 60 10.40 24.67 6.56
CA ASP A 60 11.35 23.98 5.69
C ASP A 60 11.32 22.45 5.83
N ILE A 61 10.87 21.96 6.98
CA ILE A 61 10.64 20.54 7.28
C ILE A 61 9.14 20.28 7.31
N VAL A 62 8.61 19.67 6.25
CA VAL A 62 7.20 19.26 6.20
C VAL A 62 7.01 17.98 7.00
N THR A 63 6.28 18.06 8.10
CA THR A 63 5.83 16.88 8.84
C THR A 63 4.38 16.54 8.51
N MET A 64 4.02 15.29 8.73
CA MET A 64 2.65 14.80 8.53
C MET A 64 1.66 15.56 9.41
N GLU A 65 2.05 15.85 10.65
CA GLU A 65 1.22 16.54 11.63
C GLU A 65 0.94 17.98 11.22
N TYR A 66 1.92 18.66 10.60
CA TYR A 66 1.74 20.04 10.13
C TYR A 66 0.70 20.12 9.00
N LEU A 67 0.81 19.24 8.00
CA LEU A 67 -0.18 19.16 6.91
C LEU A 67 -1.57 18.78 7.44
N GLN A 68 -1.65 17.84 8.39
CA GLN A 68 -2.91 17.50 9.04
C GLN A 68 -3.54 18.70 9.74
N SER A 69 -2.76 19.51 10.46
CA SER A 69 -3.26 20.73 11.10
C SER A 69 -3.84 21.70 10.08
N CYS A 70 -3.16 21.92 8.95
CA CYS A 70 -3.67 22.76 7.86
C CYS A 70 -5.04 22.30 7.34
N PHE A 71 -5.22 20.99 7.15
CA PHE A 71 -6.49 20.42 6.69
C PHE A 71 -7.59 20.50 7.76
N VAL A 72 -7.25 20.28 9.04
CA VAL A 72 -8.23 20.40 10.12
C VAL A 72 -8.69 21.85 10.28
N GLU A 73 -7.77 22.82 10.17
CA GLU A 73 -8.07 24.25 10.21
C GLU A 73 -8.92 24.71 9.02
N SER A 74 -8.77 24.08 7.85
CA SER A 74 -9.62 24.35 6.68
C SER A 74 -11.01 23.68 6.75
N GLY A 75 -11.26 22.88 7.80
CA GLY A 75 -12.55 22.27 8.09
C GLY A 75 -12.68 20.78 7.74
N CYS A 76 -11.58 20.10 7.40
CA CYS A 76 -11.58 18.64 7.22
C CYS A 76 -11.71 17.89 8.54
N THR A 77 -12.24 16.66 8.48
CA THR A 77 -12.14 15.74 9.62
C THR A 77 -10.71 15.20 9.76
N ILE A 78 -10.33 14.72 10.95
CA ILE A 78 -8.99 14.16 11.20
C ILE A 78 -8.67 12.99 10.25
N ALA A 79 -9.66 12.16 9.93
CA ALA A 79 -9.50 11.03 9.02
C ALA A 79 -9.18 11.49 7.60
N GLU A 80 -9.92 12.48 7.09
CA GLU A 80 -9.70 13.07 5.76
C GLU A 80 -8.37 13.82 5.69
N ALA A 81 -8.08 14.64 6.70
CA ALA A 81 -6.81 15.36 6.83
C ALA A 81 -5.61 14.41 6.78
N THR A 82 -5.73 13.24 7.41
CA THR A 82 -4.69 12.21 7.38
C THR A 82 -4.54 11.60 5.99
N SER A 83 -5.63 11.27 5.30
CA SER A 83 -5.55 10.71 3.95
C SER A 83 -4.98 11.71 2.93
N GLU A 84 -5.37 12.98 3.04
CA GLU A 84 -4.90 14.03 2.14
C GLU A 84 -3.43 14.36 2.38
N ALA A 85 -3.02 14.55 3.63
CA ALA A 85 -1.62 14.79 3.97
C ALA A 85 -0.70 13.64 3.49
N THR A 86 -1.17 12.39 3.56
CA THR A 86 -0.41 11.23 3.07
C THR A 86 -0.24 11.32 1.56
N THR A 87 -1.32 11.63 0.85
CA THR A 87 -1.33 11.75 -0.62
C THR A 87 -0.40 12.86 -1.09
N ILE A 88 -0.40 14.02 -0.42
CA ILE A 88 0.51 15.13 -0.72
C ILE A 88 1.97 14.70 -0.56
N ILE A 89 2.34 14.10 0.58
CA ILE A 89 3.71 13.66 0.82
C ILE A 89 4.14 12.63 -0.24
N GLN A 90 3.28 11.67 -0.56
CA GLN A 90 3.56 10.67 -1.60
C GLN A 90 3.72 11.29 -2.99
N SER A 91 2.90 12.29 -3.33
CA SER A 91 2.98 12.97 -4.62
C SER A 91 4.30 13.75 -4.77
N CYS A 92 4.74 14.43 -3.69
CA CYS A 92 6.00 15.14 -3.65
C CYS A 92 7.21 14.19 -3.67
N ASP A 93 7.12 13.04 -3.00
CA ASP A 93 8.16 12.01 -3.08
C ASP A 93 8.25 11.40 -4.48
N ALA A 94 7.10 11.22 -5.15
CA ALA A 94 7.04 10.68 -6.50
C ALA A 94 7.60 11.66 -7.54
N SER A 95 7.39 12.97 -7.39
CA SER A 95 7.96 13.98 -8.31
C SER A 95 9.48 14.05 -8.26
N VAL A 96 10.10 13.71 -7.13
CA VAL A 96 11.57 13.64 -6.98
C VAL A 96 12.13 12.33 -7.58
N SER A 97 11.28 11.32 -7.76
CA SER A 97 11.69 9.99 -8.24
C SER A 97 11.85 9.85 -9.75
N VAL A 98 11.71 10.91 -10.54
CA VAL A 98 12.27 10.93 -11.89
C VAL A 98 13.75 11.27 -11.74
N PRO A 99 14.68 10.30 -11.80
CA PRO A 99 16.07 10.67 -11.91
C PRO A 99 16.20 11.48 -13.20
N ASP A 100 16.61 12.73 -13.05
CA ASP A 100 17.09 13.58 -14.15
C ASP A 100 18.40 12.98 -14.70
N LEU A 101 18.27 11.81 -15.33
CA LEU A 101 19.29 11.03 -16.01
C LEU A 101 19.07 11.09 -17.54
N ARG A 102 18.38 12.12 -18.03
CA ARG A 102 18.38 12.54 -19.43
C ARG A 102 18.65 14.06 -19.45
N ARG A 103 19.89 14.50 -19.52
CA ARG A 103 20.64 14.43 -20.78
C ARG A 103 19.71 14.26 -22.01
N ARG A 104 18.98 15.33 -22.34
CA ARG A 104 18.85 15.81 -23.72
C ARG A 104 19.57 17.16 -23.72
N ASP A 105 20.84 17.18 -24.12
CA ASP A 105 21.22 17.46 -25.50
C ASP A 105 20.41 18.61 -26.10
N ALA A 106 21.15 19.67 -26.38
CA ALA A 106 20.73 20.94 -26.96
C ALA A 106 19.65 20.81 -28.03
N THR A 107 18.59 21.62 -27.89
CA THR A 107 17.89 22.18 -29.05
C THR A 107 17.77 23.69 -28.82
N PRO A 108 18.33 24.54 -29.70
CA PRO A 108 18.21 25.99 -29.60
C PRO A 108 16.82 26.41 -30.05
N GLY A 109 16.04 26.98 -29.12
CA GLY A 109 14.67 27.42 -29.37
C GLY A 109 14.28 28.54 -28.42
N THR A 110 14.83 29.73 -28.68
CA THR A 110 14.34 31.07 -28.34
C THR A 110 13.20 31.17 -27.33
N GLN A 111 13.53 31.45 -26.07
CA GLN A 111 12.71 32.32 -25.23
C GLN A 111 13.60 33.34 -24.50
N THR A 112 13.31 34.59 -24.81
CA THR A 112 13.94 35.81 -24.31
C THR A 112 13.33 36.15 -22.95
N SER A 113 14.14 36.22 -21.89
CA SER A 113 13.83 37.05 -20.71
C SER A 113 15.10 37.28 -19.85
N PRO A 114 15.25 38.44 -19.20
CA PRO A 114 16.56 39.08 -18.99
C PRO A 114 17.34 38.62 -17.74
N THR A 115 18.64 38.50 -17.99
CA THR A 115 19.79 38.46 -17.08
C THR A 115 19.80 39.59 -16.03
N PRO A 116 20.07 39.24 -14.76
CA PRO A 116 20.91 40.07 -13.90
C PRO A 116 22.26 39.41 -13.55
N THR A 117 23.30 40.09 -14.02
CA THR A 117 24.63 40.40 -13.44
C THR A 117 25.34 39.42 -12.48
N PRO A 118 26.60 39.02 -12.79
CA PRO A 118 27.47 38.27 -11.91
C PRO A 118 28.16 39.14 -10.84
N THR A 119 28.29 38.62 -9.62
CA THR A 119 29.12 39.19 -8.55
C THR A 119 30.34 38.29 -8.30
N PRO A 120 31.57 38.85 -8.20
CA PRO A 120 32.80 38.10 -8.03
C PRO A 120 33.08 37.61 -6.60
N SER A 121 33.87 36.54 -6.55
CA SER A 121 34.51 35.80 -5.43
C SER A 121 35.14 36.68 -4.33
N PRO A 122 35.34 36.16 -3.10
CA PRO A 122 36.69 35.66 -2.78
C PRO A 122 36.78 34.43 -1.83
N THR A 123 37.81 33.62 -2.12
CA THR A 123 38.82 33.05 -1.21
C THR A 123 38.47 32.81 0.26
N ASN A 124 38.61 31.56 0.71
CA ASN A 124 39.11 31.29 2.06
C ASN A 124 40.02 30.05 2.10
N ASP A 125 41.12 30.25 2.81
CA ASP A 125 42.37 29.52 2.76
C ASP A 125 42.32 28.09 3.27
N ALA A 126 43.08 27.27 2.55
CA ALA A 126 43.58 25.98 2.99
C ALA A 126 44.50 26.15 4.21
N SER A 127 43.96 26.10 5.43
CA SER A 127 44.77 25.90 6.64
C SER A 127 44.98 24.40 6.86
N LYS A 128 45.89 23.82 6.06
CA LYS A 128 46.39 22.45 6.25
C LYS A 128 47.49 22.48 7.31
N ASN A 129 47.08 22.60 8.58
CA ASN A 129 47.98 22.42 9.72
C ASN A 129 48.44 20.97 9.77
N THR A 130 49.51 20.70 9.03
CA THR A 130 50.26 19.44 9.10
C THR A 130 51.14 19.53 10.34
N SER A 131 50.53 19.42 11.51
CA SER A 131 51.30 19.21 12.75
C SER A 131 51.96 17.85 12.61
N SER A 132 53.27 17.86 12.37
CA SER A 132 54.18 16.71 12.44
C SER A 132 54.27 16.22 13.89
N GLY A 133 53.13 15.76 14.44
CA GLY A 133 53.11 14.98 15.65
C GLY A 133 53.72 13.63 15.33
N SER A 134 54.84 13.31 15.96
CA SER A 134 55.43 11.97 15.92
C SER A 134 54.34 10.97 16.30
N ILE A 135 53.85 10.22 15.32
CA ILE A 135 52.86 9.16 15.52
C ILE A 135 53.55 8.13 16.42
N THR A 136 53.25 8.21 17.71
CA THR A 136 53.72 7.21 18.66
C THR A 136 53.09 5.88 18.27
N THR A 137 53.88 4.81 18.34
CA THR A 137 53.47 3.44 17.97
C THR A 137 52.16 3.01 18.63
N SER A 138 51.82 3.60 19.79
CA SER A 138 50.55 3.46 20.50
C SER A 138 49.32 3.94 19.71
N GLY A 139 49.42 5.01 18.92
CA GLY A 139 48.31 5.56 18.14
C GLY A 139 47.88 4.66 16.99
N ILE A 140 48.83 3.97 16.37
CA ILE A 140 48.55 3.04 15.25
C ILE A 140 47.75 1.83 15.74
N VAL A 141 48.07 1.28 16.90
CA VAL A 141 47.38 0.11 17.46
C VAL A 141 45.89 0.42 17.72
N ILE A 142 45.59 1.60 18.29
CA ILE A 142 44.21 2.02 18.55
C ILE A 142 43.44 2.19 17.25
N ALA A 143 44.05 2.82 16.23
CA ALA A 143 43.42 3.01 14.93
C ALA A 143 43.06 1.67 14.26
N VAL A 144 43.94 0.66 14.34
CA VAL A 144 43.69 -0.68 13.79
C VAL A 144 42.53 -1.37 14.51
N ILE A 145 42.49 -1.31 15.85
CA ILE A 145 41.41 -1.93 16.63
C ILE A 145 40.06 -1.27 16.31
N LEU A 146 40.01 0.07 16.22
CA LEU A 146 38.78 0.79 15.86
C LEU A 146 38.32 0.47 14.44
N ALA A 147 39.25 0.37 13.49
CA ALA A 147 38.93 -0.02 12.12
C ALA A 147 38.34 -1.44 12.06
N LEU A 148 38.93 -2.41 12.78
CA LEU A 148 38.40 -3.78 12.87
C LEU A 148 37.02 -3.82 13.53
N ALA A 149 36.82 -3.08 14.63
CA ALA A 149 35.54 -2.98 15.30
C ALA A 149 34.46 -2.41 14.36
N ALA A 150 34.77 -1.35 13.61
CA ALA A 150 33.86 -0.76 12.63
C ALA A 150 33.46 -1.76 11.53
N VAL A 151 34.43 -2.52 10.98
CA VAL A 151 34.15 -3.56 9.96
C VAL A 151 33.25 -4.66 10.52
N ILE A 152 33.47 -5.10 11.76
CA ILE A 152 32.63 -6.11 12.41
C ILE A 152 31.20 -5.58 12.57
N VAL A 153 31.01 -4.34 13.04
CA VAL A 153 29.68 -3.74 13.19
C VAL A 153 28.96 -3.66 11.84
N VAL A 154 29.64 -3.18 10.78
CA VAL A 154 29.06 -3.11 9.43
C VAL A 154 28.68 -4.49 8.92
N ALA A 155 29.55 -5.50 9.11
CA ALA A 155 29.26 -6.88 8.70
C ALA A 155 28.04 -7.47 9.43
N VAL A 156 27.91 -7.19 10.74
CA VAL A 156 26.74 -7.62 11.54
C VAL A 156 25.47 -6.94 11.04
N VAL A 157 25.49 -5.63 10.80
CA VAL A 157 24.34 -4.88 10.26
C VAL A 157 23.93 -5.43 8.88
N LEU A 158 24.89 -5.64 7.98
CA LEU A 158 24.62 -6.25 6.66
C LEU A 158 24.06 -7.67 6.79
N PHE A 159 24.57 -8.48 7.71
CA PHE A 159 24.06 -9.82 7.97
C PHE A 159 22.60 -9.79 8.43
N TYR A 160 22.25 -8.91 9.38
CA TYR A 160 20.87 -8.74 9.82
C TYR A 160 19.97 -8.23 8.69
N TYR A 161 20.44 -7.29 7.88
CA TYR A 161 19.70 -6.75 6.74
C TYR A 161 19.42 -7.83 5.68
N LEU A 162 20.42 -8.66 5.38
CA LEU A 162 20.27 -9.80 4.47
C LEU A 162 19.34 -10.87 5.04
N ARG A 163 19.43 -11.14 6.35
CA ARG A 163 18.56 -12.10 7.04
C ARG A 163 17.10 -11.64 7.01
N GLU A 164 16.85 -10.36 7.29
CA GLU A 164 15.50 -9.78 7.24
C GLU A 164 14.95 -9.76 5.82
N ARG A 165 15.77 -9.38 4.84
CA ARG A 165 15.40 -9.45 3.42
C ARG A 165 15.01 -10.87 3.00
N LYS A 166 15.75 -11.90 3.45
CA LYS A 166 15.41 -13.31 3.19
C LYS A 166 14.12 -13.74 3.90
N ALA A 167 13.89 -13.30 5.14
CA ALA A 167 12.66 -13.61 5.88
C ALA A 167 11.42 -13.05 5.18
N ARG A 168 11.48 -11.80 4.67
CA ARG A 168 10.39 -11.18 3.91
C ARG A 168 10.12 -11.90 2.58
N ALA A 169 11.15 -12.43 1.92
CA ALA A 169 10.98 -13.20 0.69
C ALA A 169 10.26 -14.54 0.95
N LEU A 170 10.64 -15.26 2.01
CA LEU A 170 9.98 -16.50 2.40
C LEU A 170 8.52 -16.27 2.84
N ALA A 171 8.25 -15.19 3.58
CA ALA A 171 6.89 -14.84 3.99
C ALA A 171 5.97 -14.56 2.79
N ARG A 172 6.48 -13.93 1.72
CA ARG A 172 5.71 -13.72 0.48
C ARG A 172 5.43 -15.02 -0.25
N ALA A 173 6.41 -15.92 -0.35
CA ALA A 173 6.23 -17.22 -0.98
C ALA A 173 5.18 -18.08 -0.24
N GLN A 174 5.22 -18.10 1.10
CA GLN A 174 4.22 -18.80 1.90
C GLN A 174 2.82 -18.19 1.74
N ALA A 175 2.71 -16.85 1.71
CA ALA A 175 1.44 -16.18 1.48
C ALA A 175 0.84 -16.49 0.10
N GLU A 176 1.67 -16.71 -0.93
CA GLU A 176 1.19 -17.13 -2.26
C GLU A 176 0.73 -18.59 -2.28
N GLU A 177 1.44 -19.50 -1.60
CA GLU A 177 1.01 -20.90 -1.46
C GLU A 177 -0.30 -21.03 -0.68
N ASP A 178 -0.45 -20.27 0.40
CA ASP A 178 -1.66 -20.31 1.22
C ASP A 178 -2.87 -19.72 0.47
N LYS A 179 -2.66 -18.66 -0.34
CA LYS A 179 -3.69 -18.16 -1.26
C LYS A 179 -4.15 -19.21 -2.27
N ARG A 180 -3.22 -19.97 -2.86
CA ARG A 180 -3.58 -21.06 -3.80
C ARG A 180 -4.40 -22.16 -3.13
N LYS A 181 -4.04 -22.55 -1.91
CA LYS A 181 -4.81 -23.54 -1.13
C LYS A 181 -6.20 -23.02 -0.78
N GLN A 182 -6.30 -21.72 -0.46
CA GLN A 182 -7.57 -21.08 -0.18
C GLN A 182 -8.46 -21.04 -1.43
N ASP A 183 -7.92 -20.64 -2.58
CA ASP A 183 -8.64 -20.64 -3.86
C ASP A 183 -9.10 -22.05 -4.26
N GLU A 184 -8.28 -23.08 -4.00
CA GLU A 184 -8.66 -24.49 -4.24
C GLU A 184 -9.81 -24.92 -3.31
N ALA A 185 -9.75 -24.58 -2.03
CA ALA A 185 -10.81 -24.88 -1.06
C ALA A 185 -12.12 -24.16 -1.40
N ASP A 186 -12.05 -22.89 -1.82
CA ASP A 186 -13.19 -22.09 -2.24
C ASP A 186 -13.81 -22.63 -3.54
N ALA A 187 -12.97 -23.05 -4.49
CA ALA A 187 -13.43 -23.70 -5.72
C ALA A 187 -14.10 -25.05 -5.44
N GLU A 188 -13.58 -25.86 -4.50
CA GLU A 188 -14.22 -27.11 -4.09
C GLU A 188 -15.55 -26.85 -3.38
N ALA A 189 -15.61 -25.87 -2.49
CA ALA A 189 -16.83 -25.46 -1.82
C ALA A 189 -17.91 -25.03 -2.83
N ALA A 190 -17.53 -24.23 -3.84
CA ALA A 190 -18.43 -23.81 -4.92
C ALA A 190 -18.93 -25.00 -5.77
N ARG A 191 -18.08 -26.01 -6.01
CA ARG A 191 -18.51 -27.24 -6.71
C ARG A 191 -19.52 -28.04 -5.87
N ARG A 192 -19.33 -28.11 -4.55
CA ARG A 192 -20.24 -28.81 -3.64
C ARG A 192 -21.61 -28.12 -3.56
N THR A 193 -21.64 -26.79 -3.47
CA THR A 193 -22.92 -26.04 -3.45
C THR A 193 -23.66 -26.20 -4.78
N TYR A 194 -22.95 -26.10 -5.91
CA TYR A 194 -23.54 -26.33 -7.22
C TYR A 194 -24.11 -27.74 -7.38
N ALA A 195 -23.39 -28.77 -6.91
CA ALA A 195 -23.88 -30.15 -6.94
C ALA A 195 -25.14 -30.33 -6.08
N GLN A 196 -25.21 -29.70 -4.89
CA GLN A 196 -26.40 -29.73 -4.04
C GLN A 196 -27.60 -29.04 -4.70
N GLU A 197 -27.39 -27.89 -5.35
CA GLU A 197 -28.45 -27.21 -6.09
C GLU A 197 -28.97 -28.06 -7.25
N GLN A 198 -28.09 -28.73 -7.99
CA GLN A 198 -28.51 -29.62 -9.08
C GLN A 198 -29.39 -30.75 -8.55
N VAL A 199 -29.00 -31.40 -7.44
CA VAL A 199 -29.80 -32.44 -6.79
C VAL A 199 -31.15 -31.90 -6.32
N LYS A 200 -31.18 -30.68 -5.76
CA LYS A 200 -32.43 -30.03 -5.33
C LYS A 200 -33.37 -29.77 -6.52
N ARG A 201 -32.85 -29.17 -7.59
CA ARG A 201 -33.62 -28.91 -8.84
C ARG A 201 -34.10 -30.21 -9.48
N GLU A 202 -33.35 -31.30 -9.39
CA GLU A 202 -33.81 -32.61 -9.87
C GLU A 202 -34.92 -33.20 -9.00
N ARG A 203 -34.82 -33.10 -7.67
CA ARG A 203 -35.87 -33.53 -6.74
C ARG A 203 -37.17 -32.76 -6.99
N GLU A 204 -37.10 -31.45 -7.16
CA GLU A 204 -38.26 -30.60 -7.51
C GLU A 204 -38.88 -31.02 -8.85
N ARG A 205 -38.06 -31.29 -9.88
CA ARG A 205 -38.55 -31.81 -11.17
C ARG A 205 -39.22 -33.19 -11.04
N ARG A 206 -38.72 -34.07 -10.18
CA ARG A 206 -39.36 -35.38 -9.90
C ARG A 206 -40.69 -35.18 -9.19
N GLN A 207 -40.75 -34.34 -8.16
CA GLN A 207 -41.98 -34.01 -7.45
C GLN A 207 -43.04 -33.39 -8.36
N GLN A 208 -42.65 -32.50 -9.28
CA GLN A 208 -43.58 -31.94 -10.26
C GLN A 208 -44.14 -32.99 -11.22
N ARG A 209 -43.30 -33.91 -11.72
CA ARG A 209 -43.75 -35.02 -12.57
C ARG A 209 -44.71 -35.95 -11.83
N GLU A 210 -44.37 -36.33 -10.60
CA GLU A 210 -45.25 -37.15 -9.75
C GLU A 210 -46.58 -36.43 -9.46
N ALA A 211 -46.55 -35.13 -9.17
CA ALA A 211 -47.76 -34.34 -8.94
C ALA A 211 -48.66 -34.27 -10.18
N LEU A 212 -48.09 -34.10 -11.36
CA LEU A 212 -48.82 -34.14 -12.63
C LEU A 212 -49.41 -35.53 -12.90
N GLU A 213 -48.65 -36.61 -12.65
CA GLU A 213 -49.15 -37.98 -12.78
C GLU A 213 -50.33 -38.24 -11.82
N TRP A 214 -50.21 -37.79 -10.57
CA TRP A 214 -51.28 -37.86 -9.57
C TRP A 214 -52.53 -37.09 -10.00
N ALA A 215 -52.38 -35.91 -10.61
CA ALA A 215 -53.50 -35.13 -11.15
C ALA A 215 -54.18 -35.86 -12.31
N GLN A 216 -53.41 -36.44 -13.23
CA GLN A 216 -53.93 -37.19 -14.37
C GLN A 216 -54.71 -38.45 -13.93
N ARG A 217 -54.21 -39.18 -12.91
CA ARG A 217 -54.90 -40.33 -12.33
C ARG A 217 -56.25 -39.98 -11.68
N ARG A 218 -56.42 -38.74 -11.17
CA ARG A 218 -57.73 -38.29 -10.63
C ARG A 218 -58.68 -37.77 -11.70
N GLY A 219 -58.15 -37.14 -12.75
CA GLY A 219 -58.96 -36.48 -13.79
C GLY A 219 -59.32 -37.35 -14.99
N GLY A 220 -58.70 -38.53 -15.15
CA GLY A 220 -59.11 -39.49 -16.18
C GLY A 220 -60.57 -39.90 -15.98
N PRO A 221 -61.39 -39.96 -17.03
CA PRO A 221 -62.76 -40.45 -16.91
C PRO A 221 -62.67 -41.85 -16.32
N ARG A 222 -63.15 -41.98 -15.07
CA ARG A 222 -63.51 -43.29 -14.55
C ARG A 222 -64.67 -43.74 -15.41
N TYR A 223 -64.37 -44.38 -16.54
CA TYR A 223 -65.27 -45.34 -17.14
C TYR A 223 -65.42 -46.40 -16.06
N HIS A 224 -66.40 -46.17 -15.19
CA HIS A 224 -66.88 -47.17 -14.28
C HIS A 224 -67.56 -48.18 -15.20
N GLU A 225 -66.77 -49.12 -15.73
CA GLU A 225 -67.32 -50.29 -16.39
C GLU A 225 -68.20 -50.95 -15.33
N ASN A 226 -69.50 -50.80 -15.52
CA ASN A 226 -70.49 -51.45 -14.70
C ASN A 226 -70.40 -52.93 -15.08
N PRO A 227 -69.93 -53.82 -14.19
CA PRO A 227 -69.78 -55.24 -14.52
C PRO A 227 -71.14 -55.93 -14.76
N PHE A 228 -72.24 -55.19 -14.67
CA PHE A 228 -73.61 -55.66 -14.90
C PHE A 228 -74.16 -55.28 -16.29
N ASP A 229 -73.52 -54.39 -17.05
CA ASP A 229 -74.02 -54.01 -18.38
C ASP A 229 -73.88 -55.12 -19.43
N ASP A 230 -72.96 -56.08 -19.22
CA ASP A 230 -72.77 -57.21 -20.15
C ASP A 230 -73.86 -58.29 -20.07
N ARG A 231 -74.76 -58.24 -19.07
CA ARG A 231 -75.80 -59.29 -18.91
C ARG A 231 -77.05 -59.07 -19.76
N SER A 232 -77.25 -57.88 -20.33
CA SER A 232 -78.42 -57.58 -21.18
C SER A 232 -78.27 -57.99 -22.64
N ALA A 233 -77.05 -58.21 -23.14
CA ALA A 233 -76.83 -58.54 -24.56
C ALA A 233 -77.04 -60.02 -24.92
N ALA A 234 -77.24 -60.91 -23.94
CA ALA A 234 -77.35 -62.36 -24.17
C ALA A 234 -78.79 -62.92 -24.21
N ARG A 235 -79.83 -62.08 -24.30
CA ARG A 235 -81.23 -62.54 -24.44
C ARG A 235 -81.96 -61.83 -25.59
N VAL A 236 -81.68 -62.22 -26.83
CA VAL A 236 -82.69 -62.17 -27.89
C VAL A 236 -82.51 -63.42 -28.74
N ASN A 237 -83.44 -64.37 -28.53
CA ASN A 237 -83.86 -65.36 -29.52
C ASN A 237 -84.84 -64.69 -30.49
#